data_AF-A0A7V6CMD7-F1
#
_entry.id   AF-A0A7V6CMD7-F1
#
_cell.length_a   1.000
_cell.length_b   1.000
_cell.length_c   1.000
_cell.angle_alpha   90.00
_cell.angle_beta   90.00
_cell.angle_gamma   90.00
#
_symmetry.space_group_name_H-M   'P 1'
#
loop_
_entity.id
_entity.type
_entity.pdbx_description
1 polymer ?
#
loop_
_entity_poly.entity_id
_entity_poly.type
_entity_poly.pdbx_seq_one_letter_code
_entity_poly.pdbx_strand_id
1 'polypeptide(L)'
;VDATGHACEIVRILEKKMGKVLFTATGGIIGEKLMDAESGERFVVENTKEVYHHLYVCGMAVNSVFGGPRMGPIFSGMFLSGKKVAELIKTQLKC
;
A
#
# COMPACT_ATOMS: atom_id res chain seq x y z
N VAL A 1 -0.63 -3.75 9.71
CA VAL A 1 -0.74 -3.82 8.23
C VAL A 1 -2.04 -3.15 7.84
N ASP A 2 -2.01 -2.20 6.92
CA ASP A 2 -3.21 -1.64 6.31
C ASP A 2 -3.53 -2.40 5.02
N ALA A 3 -4.65 -3.13 5.07
CA ALA A 3 -5.25 -3.86 3.97
C ALA A 3 -6.71 -3.42 3.76
N THR A 4 -7.07 -2.20 4.17
CA THR A 4 -8.45 -1.67 4.15
C THR A 4 -8.93 -1.21 2.77
N GLY A 5 -8.16 -1.54 1.73
CA GLY A 5 -8.48 -1.24 0.35
C GLY A 5 -8.27 0.24 -0.02
N HIS A 6 -9.10 0.74 -0.93
CA HIS A 6 -9.03 2.12 -1.46
C HIS A 6 -9.09 3.21 -0.39
N ALA A 7 -9.73 2.93 0.73
CA ALA A 7 -9.90 3.90 1.78
C ALA A 7 -8.60 4.20 2.54
N CYS A 8 -7.66 3.24 2.60
CA CYS A 8 -6.42 3.28 3.37
C CYS A 8 -6.62 3.86 4.79
N GLU A 9 -7.66 3.37 5.48
CA GLU A 9 -8.18 3.94 6.72
C GLU A 9 -7.12 4.04 7.83
N ILE A 10 -6.26 3.02 7.97
CA ILE A 10 -5.24 3.03 9.02
C ILE A 10 -4.17 4.07 8.72
N VAL A 11 -3.71 4.15 7.47
CA VAL A 11 -2.74 5.16 7.05
C VAL A 11 -3.35 6.57 7.12
N ARG A 12 -4.62 6.73 6.77
CA ARG A 12 -5.35 8.00 6.84
C ARG A 12 -5.50 8.48 8.27
N ILE A 13 -5.79 7.58 9.22
CA ILE A 13 -5.81 7.90 10.66
C ILE A 13 -4.41 8.33 11.13
N LEU A 14 -3.35 7.65 10.69
CA LEU A 14 -1.96 7.99 11.03
C LEU A 14 -1.61 9.39 10.53
N GLU A 15 -1.82 9.69 9.24
CA GLU A 15 -1.56 11.00 8.66
C GLU A 15 -2.37 12.10 9.34
N LYS A 16 -3.64 11.85 9.66
CA LYS A 16 -4.48 12.81 10.40
C LYS A 16 -3.92 13.14 11.79
N LYS A 17 -3.31 12.17 12.47
CA LYS A 17 -2.80 12.33 13.85
C LYS A 17 -1.36 12.86 13.89
N MET A 18 -0.52 12.46 12.95
CA MET A 18 0.93 12.72 12.99
C MET A 18 1.41 13.65 11.87
N GLY A 19 0.56 14.00 10.90
CA GLY A 19 0.93 14.81 9.75
C GLY A 19 1.68 13.99 8.69
N LYS A 20 2.55 14.68 7.94
CA LYS A 20 3.28 14.13 6.80
C LYS A 20 4.52 13.31 7.22
N VAL A 21 4.27 12.13 7.79
CA VAL A 21 5.32 11.22 8.31
C VAL A 21 5.50 9.95 7.48
N LEU A 22 4.73 9.76 6.41
CA LEU A 22 4.75 8.54 5.60
C LEU A 22 6.00 8.47 4.71
N PHE A 23 6.45 7.25 4.41
CA PHE A 23 7.56 6.97 3.49
C PHE A 23 7.16 7.09 2.01
N THR A 24 6.40 8.14 1.68
CA THR A 24 5.98 8.51 0.33
C THR A 24 6.80 9.71 -0.13
N ALA A 25 6.75 10.02 -1.44
CA ALA A 25 7.47 11.17 -2.00
C ALA A 25 7.02 12.52 -1.40
N THR A 26 5.81 12.59 -0.82
CA THR A 26 5.22 13.82 -0.26
C THR A 26 5.18 13.84 1.27
N GLY A 27 5.55 12.73 1.91
CA GLY A 27 5.32 12.49 3.34
C GLY A 27 3.87 12.15 3.71
N GLY A 28 2.91 12.24 2.77
CA GLY A 28 1.48 11.98 3.01
C GLY A 28 0.89 11.02 1.99
N ILE A 29 -0.42 10.77 2.08
CA ILE A 29 -1.15 9.97 1.08
C ILE A 29 -1.14 10.71 -0.26
N ILE A 30 -0.63 10.07 -1.31
CA ILE A 30 -0.55 10.67 -2.65
C ILE A 30 -1.91 10.63 -3.36
N GLY A 31 -2.70 9.58 -3.13
CA GLY A 31 -4.00 9.35 -3.76
C GLY A 31 -3.89 8.54 -5.05
N GLU A 32 -4.81 7.59 -5.23
CA GLU A 32 -4.82 6.70 -6.39
C GLU A 32 -5.12 7.44 -7.71
N LYS A 33 -4.61 6.88 -8.81
CA LYS A 33 -4.77 7.42 -10.17
C LYS A 33 -5.88 6.69 -10.93
N LEU A 34 -6.09 7.14 -12.17
CA LEU A 34 -7.04 6.54 -13.11
C LEU A 34 -6.78 5.05 -13.32
N MET A 35 -7.77 4.38 -13.90
CA MET A 35 -7.71 2.94 -14.11
C MET A 35 -6.74 2.59 -15.24
N ASP A 36 -5.77 1.74 -14.91
CA ASP A 36 -4.88 1.03 -15.82
C ASP A 36 -4.58 -0.33 -15.18
N ALA A 37 -5.20 -1.37 -15.73
CA ALA A 37 -5.16 -2.72 -15.20
C ALA A 37 -3.74 -3.29 -15.10
N GLU A 38 -2.97 -3.18 -16.18
CA GLU A 38 -1.64 -3.77 -16.26
C GLU A 38 -0.66 -3.05 -15.33
N SER A 39 -0.62 -1.71 -15.41
CA SER A 39 0.23 -0.91 -14.55
C SER A 39 -0.19 -1.02 -13.09
N GLY A 40 -1.49 -1.12 -12.80
CA GLY A 40 -2.03 -1.25 -11.45
C GLY A 40 -1.61 -2.55 -10.77
N GLU A 41 -1.77 -3.68 -11.46
CA GLU A 41 -1.38 -5.01 -10.94
C GLU A 41 0.12 -5.07 -10.62
N ARG A 42 0.96 -4.53 -11.50
CA ARG A 42 2.41 -4.44 -11.28
C ARG A 42 2.74 -3.50 -10.12
N PHE A 43 2.13 -2.31 -10.10
CA PHE A 43 2.41 -1.28 -9.10
C PHE A 43 2.09 -1.75 -7.68
N VAL A 44 0.95 -2.43 -7.48
CA VAL A 44 0.54 -2.94 -6.15
C VAL A 44 1.59 -3.88 -5.58
N VAL A 45 2.06 -4.85 -6.38
CA VAL A 45 3.06 -5.81 -5.91
C VAL A 45 4.39 -5.11 -5.63
N GLU A 46 4.86 -4.24 -6.53
CA GLU A 46 6.11 -3.51 -6.38
C GLU A 46 6.13 -2.61 -5.14
N ASN A 47 5.03 -1.89 -4.88
CA ASN A 47 4.93 -0.91 -3.79
C ASN A 47 4.29 -1.44 -2.50
N THR A 48 4.02 -2.73 -2.42
CA THR A 48 3.75 -3.38 -1.13
C THR A 48 5.00 -3.33 -0.26
N LYS A 49 4.99 -2.48 0.76
CA LYS A 49 6.13 -2.22 1.64
C LYS A 49 5.70 -1.52 2.92
N GLU A 50 6.69 -1.23 3.76
CA GLU A 50 6.52 -0.39 4.95
C GLU A 50 6.21 1.06 4.53
N VAL A 51 5.15 1.63 5.11
CA VAL A 51 4.67 2.99 4.82
C VAL A 51 5.02 3.97 5.93
N TYR A 52 5.28 3.46 7.12
CA TYR A 52 5.73 4.17 8.32
C TYR A 52 6.33 3.12 9.26
N HIS A 53 7.13 3.51 10.25
CA HIS A 53 7.77 2.58 11.18
C HIS A 53 6.80 1.50 11.72
N HIS A 54 7.09 0.25 11.37
CA HIS A 54 6.36 -0.98 11.66
C HIS A 54 4.93 -1.06 11.10
N LEU A 55 4.52 -0.10 10.26
CA LEU A 55 3.26 -0.10 9.54
C LEU A 55 3.49 -0.43 8.07
N TYR A 56 2.93 -1.53 7.61
CA TYR A 56 2.99 -1.97 6.21
C TYR A 56 1.65 -1.76 5.51
N VAL A 57 1.68 -1.58 4.19
CA VAL A 57 0.48 -1.52 3.32
C VAL A 57 0.51 -2.64 2.29
N CYS A 58 -0.67 -3.19 1.97
CA CYS A 58 -0.85 -4.16 0.89
C CYS A 58 -2.21 -3.97 0.19
N GLY A 59 -2.39 -4.64 -0.95
CA GLY A 59 -3.58 -4.53 -1.80
C GLY A 59 -3.84 -3.09 -2.28
N MET A 60 -5.11 -2.72 -2.43
CA MET A 60 -5.48 -1.39 -2.95
C MET A 60 -5.06 -0.21 -2.07
N ALA A 61 -4.73 -0.45 -0.79
CA ALA A 61 -4.16 0.58 0.06
C ALA A 61 -2.81 1.07 -0.47
N VAL A 62 -2.04 0.20 -1.14
CA VAL A 62 -0.77 0.57 -1.79
C VAL A 62 -0.97 1.68 -2.82
N ASN A 63 -1.99 1.54 -3.67
CA ASN A 63 -2.22 2.50 -4.77
C ASN A 63 -2.73 3.82 -4.24
N SER A 64 -3.57 3.76 -3.20
CA SER A 64 -4.09 4.94 -2.53
C SER A 64 -2.98 5.74 -1.86
N VAL A 65 -2.05 5.05 -1.18
CA VAL A 65 -0.97 5.75 -0.45
C VAL A 65 0.15 6.21 -1.37
N PHE A 66 0.62 5.37 -2.30
CA PHE A 66 1.77 5.65 -3.15
C PHE A 66 1.42 6.26 -4.52
N GLY A 67 0.14 6.44 -4.84
CA GLY A 67 -0.29 7.08 -6.08
C GLY A 67 -0.23 6.20 -7.32
N GLY A 68 -0.64 4.93 -7.15
CA GLY A 68 -0.74 3.94 -8.23
C GLY A 68 -2.09 4.01 -8.97
N PRO A 69 -2.18 3.49 -10.21
CA PRO A 69 -3.43 3.41 -10.95
C PRO A 69 -4.35 2.29 -10.44
N ARG A 70 -5.67 2.44 -10.54
CA ARG A 70 -6.62 1.36 -10.20
C ARG A 70 -6.55 0.23 -11.24
N MET A 71 -6.79 -1.03 -10.85
CA MET A 71 -6.76 -2.16 -11.81
C MET A 71 -8.11 -2.72 -12.25
N GLY A 72 -9.22 -2.31 -11.63
CA GLY A 72 -10.53 -2.89 -11.92
C GLY A 72 -10.69 -4.31 -11.34
N PRO A 73 -11.56 -5.17 -11.91
CA PRO A 73 -11.91 -6.48 -11.34
C PRO A 73 -10.86 -7.56 -11.67
N ILE A 74 -9.59 -7.29 -11.39
CA ILE A 74 -8.48 -8.24 -11.49
C ILE A 74 -7.79 -8.30 -10.12
N PHE A 75 -7.49 -9.51 -9.64
CA PHE A 75 -7.13 -9.73 -8.23
C PHE A 75 -5.77 -10.40 -8.03
N SER A 76 -5.03 -10.75 -9.08
CA SER A 76 -3.76 -11.48 -8.95
C SER A 76 -2.73 -10.67 -8.15
N GLY A 77 -2.61 -9.37 -8.43
CA GLY A 77 -1.77 -8.44 -7.72
C GLY A 77 -2.16 -8.30 -6.24
N MET A 78 -3.45 -8.43 -5.90
CA MET A 78 -3.92 -8.41 -4.51
C MET A 78 -3.35 -9.59 -3.71
N PHE A 79 -3.44 -10.81 -4.27
CA PHE A 79 -2.91 -12.00 -3.60
C PHE A 79 -1.38 -11.98 -3.50
N LEU A 80 -0.70 -11.56 -4.58
CA LEU A 80 0.76 -11.45 -4.60
C LEU A 80 1.25 -10.37 -3.62
N SER A 81 0.53 -9.26 -3.50
CA SER A 81 0.78 -8.22 -2.50
C SER A 81 0.59 -8.74 -1.07
N GLY A 82 -0.51 -9.45 -0.80
CA GLY A 82 -0.73 -10.10 0.50
C GLY A 82 0.39 -11.06 0.88
N LYS A 83 0.83 -11.89 -0.07
CA LYS A 83 1.98 -12.79 0.11
C LYS A 83 3.28 -12.02 0.39
N LYS A 84 3.55 -10.97 -0.39
CA LYS A 84 4.76 -10.16 -0.23
C LYS A 84 4.82 -9.50 1.14
N VAL A 85 3.73 -8.88 1.62
CA VAL A 85 3.73 -8.24 2.95
C VAL A 85 3.93 -9.25 4.07
N ALA A 86 3.36 -10.46 3.95
CA ALA A 86 3.56 -11.53 4.91
C ALA A 86 5.04 -11.96 4.99
N GLU A 87 5.71 -12.12 3.85
CA GLU A 87 7.15 -12.47 3.82
C GLU A 87 8.05 -11.34 4.33
N LEU A 88 7.71 -10.07 4.04
CA LEU A 88 8.42 -8.92 4.59
C LEU A 88 8.36 -8.90 6.12
N ILE A 89 7.16 -9.06 6.69
CA ILE A 89 6.95 -9.06 8.14
C ILE A 89 7.63 -10.28 8.77
N LYS A 90 7.48 -11.46 8.17
CA LYS A 90 8.14 -12.69 8.63
C LYS A 90 9.66 -12.54 8.67
N THR A 91 10.26 -11.85 7.70
CA THR A 91 11.70 -11.56 7.68
C THR A 91 12.08 -10.64 8.84
N GLN A 92 11.27 -9.62 9.13
CA GLN A 92 11.53 -8.70 10.24
C GLN A 92 11.36 -9.34 11.62
N LEU A 93 10.47 -10.34 11.75
CA LEU A 93 10.24 -11.05 13.01
C LEU A 93 11.26 -12.15 13.31
N LYS A 94 12.00 -12.61 12.29
CA LYS A 94 13.10 -13.56 12.47
C LYS A 94 14.33 -12.79 12.94
N CYS A 95 14.43 -12.61 14.26
CA CYS A 95 15.65 -12.21 14.95
C CYS A 95 16.81 -13.17 14.64
#